data_AF-A0A0M8WD17-F1
#
_entry.id   AF-A0A0M8WD17-F1
#
_cell.length_a   1.000
_cell.length_b   1.000
_cell.length_c   1.000
_cell.angle_alpha   90.00
_cell.angle_beta   90.00
_cell.angle_gamma   90.00
#
_symmetry.space_group_name_H-M   'P 1'
#
loop_
_entity.id
_entity.type
_entity.pdbx_description
1 polymer ?
#
loop_
_entity_poly.entity_id
_entity_poly.type
_entity_poly.pdbx_seq_one_letter_code
_entity_poly.pdbx_strand_id
1 'polypeptide(L)'
;MSLKSLALIENWPVPTAAAAVVRADGAVLGSHGPLDHRFALASVTKPLAAYAALVAYEEGAIELDEPAGPPGSTVRHLLAHTSGLAFDEHRVTAPPGERRLYSNAGFEVLGDHVAKATEIPFAEYVRQAVLEPLGMTSTEVEGSPAKDGVSTVGDLVRFAAEVQAPRLLDPRTVAEAMSVQYPGTKGVLPGYGHQNPNDWGLGFEIRGVKSPHWTGSSSSARTFGHFGQAGTFLWVDPVVGVG
;
A
#
# COMPACT_ATOMS: atom_id res chain seq x y z
N MET A 1 -22.23 -6.91 -9.14
CA MET A 1 -21.13 -7.70 -9.73
C MET A 1 -21.61 -9.13 -9.84
N SER A 2 -21.63 -9.75 -11.03
CA SER A 2 -22.01 -11.17 -11.14
C SER A 2 -20.78 -12.03 -10.83
N LEU A 3 -20.93 -13.16 -10.14
CA LEU A 3 -19.88 -14.18 -9.97
C LEU A 3 -19.15 -14.54 -11.29
N LYS A 4 -19.83 -14.35 -12.43
CA LYS A 4 -19.27 -14.53 -13.79
C LYS A 4 -18.11 -13.59 -14.13
N SER A 5 -18.00 -12.42 -13.52
CA SER A 5 -16.93 -11.46 -13.84
C SER A 5 -15.58 -11.88 -13.26
N LEU A 6 -15.55 -12.47 -12.07
CA LEU A 6 -14.31 -12.95 -11.46
C LEU A 6 -13.77 -14.21 -12.13
N ALA A 7 -14.65 -15.07 -12.65
CA ALA A 7 -14.25 -16.25 -13.41
C ALA A 7 -13.47 -15.92 -14.71
N LEU A 8 -13.50 -14.67 -15.18
CA LEU A 8 -12.71 -14.26 -16.35
C LEU A 8 -11.19 -14.43 -16.13
N ILE A 9 -10.72 -14.44 -14.88
CA ILE A 9 -9.30 -14.63 -14.56
C ILE A 9 -8.78 -16.03 -14.92
N GLU A 10 -9.66 -17.03 -15.09
CA GLU A 10 -9.28 -18.38 -15.57
C GLU A 10 -8.67 -18.34 -16.97
N ASN A 11 -9.05 -17.34 -17.77
CA ASN A 11 -8.59 -17.20 -19.15
C ASN A 11 -7.35 -16.30 -19.27
N TRP A 12 -6.80 -15.82 -18.15
CA TRP A 12 -5.59 -15.02 -18.18
C TRP A 12 -4.38 -15.89 -18.53
N PRO A 13 -3.39 -15.36 -19.28
CA PRO A 13 -2.21 -16.11 -19.68
C PRO A 13 -1.20 -16.22 -18.55
N VAL A 14 -1.63 -16.73 -17.39
CA VAL A 14 -0.81 -16.90 -16.18
C VAL A 14 -1.02 -18.30 -15.57
N PRO A 15 -0.01 -18.88 -14.90
CA PRO A 15 -0.15 -20.23 -14.34
C PRO A 15 -1.17 -20.34 -13.21
N THR A 16 -1.37 -19.27 -12.43
CA THR A 16 -2.28 -19.25 -11.28
C THR A 16 -2.79 -17.83 -11.07
N ALA A 17 -4.09 -17.68 -10.90
CA ALA A 17 -4.74 -16.41 -10.59
C ALA A 17 -5.80 -16.65 -9.50
N ALA A 18 -5.91 -15.72 -8.56
CA ALA A 18 -6.95 -15.69 -7.57
C ALA A 18 -7.39 -14.24 -7.34
N ALA A 19 -8.66 -14.04 -7.03
CA ALA A 19 -9.22 -12.71 -6.75
C ALA A 19 -10.41 -12.82 -5.81
N ALA A 20 -10.67 -11.75 -5.06
CA ALA A 20 -11.84 -11.60 -4.22
C ALA A 20 -12.31 -10.14 -4.25
N VAL A 21 -13.57 -9.94 -3.86
CA VAL A 21 -14.19 -8.63 -3.66
C VAL A 21 -14.81 -8.62 -2.28
N VAL A 22 -14.49 -7.61 -1.47
CA VAL A 22 -14.87 -7.55 -0.07
C VAL A 22 -15.48 -6.19 0.28
N ARG A 23 -16.50 -6.19 1.14
CA ARG A 23 -17.07 -4.97 1.73
C ARG A 23 -16.36 -4.59 3.03
N ALA A 24 -16.61 -3.36 3.48
CA ALA A 24 -16.13 -2.85 4.76
C ALA A 24 -16.48 -3.72 5.97
N ASP A 25 -17.60 -4.44 5.96
CA ASP A 25 -18.01 -5.36 7.04
C ASP A 25 -17.30 -6.73 6.97
N GLY A 26 -16.37 -6.92 6.03
CA GLY A 26 -15.67 -8.18 5.78
C GLY A 26 -16.45 -9.18 4.93
N ALA A 27 -17.66 -8.84 4.47
CA ALA A 27 -18.43 -9.74 3.61
C ALA A 27 -17.78 -9.86 2.22
N VAL A 28 -17.38 -11.08 1.87
CA VAL A 28 -16.87 -11.42 0.53
C VAL A 28 -18.05 -11.50 -0.44
N LEU A 29 -18.11 -10.58 -1.39
CA LEU A 29 -19.16 -10.52 -2.42
C LEU A 29 -18.94 -11.51 -3.56
N GLY A 30 -17.71 -11.94 -3.75
CA GLY A 30 -17.32 -12.94 -4.72
C GLY A 30 -15.83 -13.21 -4.62
N SER A 31 -15.45 -14.43 -4.94
CA SER A 31 -14.06 -14.86 -4.99
C SER A 31 -13.88 -15.92 -6.07
N HIS A 32 -12.66 -16.06 -6.56
CA HIS A 32 -12.33 -17.02 -7.60
C HIS A 32 -10.84 -17.42 -7.52
N GLY A 33 -10.51 -18.66 -7.89
CA GLY A 33 -9.16 -19.20 -7.80
C GLY A 33 -8.75 -19.70 -6.40
N PRO A 34 -7.50 -20.17 -6.24
CA PRO A 34 -7.00 -20.74 -4.98
C PRO A 34 -6.66 -19.63 -3.97
N LEU A 35 -7.61 -19.31 -3.09
CA LEU A 35 -7.49 -18.15 -2.19
C LEU A 35 -6.36 -18.26 -1.16
N ASP A 36 -5.94 -19.48 -0.82
CA ASP A 36 -4.84 -19.78 0.11
C ASP A 36 -3.49 -19.93 -0.60
N HIS A 37 -3.43 -19.77 -1.94
CA HIS A 37 -2.16 -19.80 -2.66
C HIS A 37 -1.32 -18.58 -2.28
N ARG A 38 -0.03 -18.82 -1.99
CA ARG A 38 0.93 -17.77 -1.63
C ARG A 38 1.47 -17.09 -2.88
N PHE A 39 1.27 -15.79 -2.99
CA PHE A 39 1.77 -14.95 -4.08
C PHE A 39 2.85 -13.99 -3.55
N ALA A 40 3.91 -13.80 -4.33
CA ALA A 40 4.81 -12.68 -4.11
C ALA A 40 4.05 -11.37 -4.37
N LEU A 41 4.03 -10.48 -3.40
CA LEU A 41 3.27 -9.23 -3.47
C LEU A 41 3.94 -8.18 -4.34
N ALA A 42 5.26 -8.24 -4.51
CA ALA A 42 6.02 -7.09 -5.00
C ALA A 42 5.56 -5.84 -4.23
N SER A 43 5.24 -4.75 -4.92
CA SER A 43 4.90 -3.50 -4.28
C SER A 43 3.55 -3.44 -3.54
N VAL A 44 2.70 -4.47 -3.63
CA VAL A 44 1.55 -4.60 -2.71
C VAL A 44 1.98 -4.78 -1.24
N THR A 45 3.28 -5.01 -0.99
CA THR A 45 3.90 -4.95 0.34
C THR A 45 3.80 -3.56 0.98
N LYS A 46 3.88 -2.47 0.19
CA LYS A 46 3.92 -1.09 0.72
C LYS A 46 2.69 -0.72 1.56
N PRO A 47 1.45 -1.01 1.14
CA PRO A 47 0.28 -0.85 2.00
C PRO A 47 0.42 -1.47 3.39
N LEU A 48 0.96 -2.69 3.50
CA LEU A 48 1.14 -3.37 4.79
C LEU A 48 2.19 -2.65 5.65
N ALA A 49 3.35 -2.34 5.05
CA ALA A 49 4.42 -1.61 5.73
C ALA A 49 3.99 -0.20 6.17
N ALA A 50 3.23 0.50 5.31
CA ALA A 50 2.71 1.82 5.61
C ALA A 50 1.69 1.77 6.75
N TYR A 51 0.79 0.79 6.74
CA TYR A 51 -0.18 0.61 7.82
C TYR A 51 0.51 0.33 9.16
N ALA A 52 1.57 -0.49 9.17
CA ALA A 52 2.39 -0.70 10.36
C ALA A 52 3.08 0.60 10.84
N ALA A 53 3.66 1.38 9.93
CA ALA A 53 4.22 2.69 10.31
C ALA A 53 3.16 3.64 10.90
N LEU A 54 1.91 3.57 10.46
CA LEU A 54 0.81 4.33 11.05
C LEU A 54 0.40 3.81 12.42
N VAL A 55 0.54 2.50 12.70
CA VAL A 55 0.39 1.96 14.07
C VAL A 55 1.49 2.54 14.97
N ALA A 56 2.74 2.56 14.51
CA ALA A 56 3.86 3.16 15.26
C ALA A 56 3.64 4.65 15.54
N TYR A 57 2.99 5.35 14.61
CA TYR A 57 2.55 6.73 14.81
C TYR A 57 1.49 6.86 15.91
N GLU A 58 0.43 6.05 15.90
CA GLU A 58 -0.60 6.10 16.94
C GLU A 58 -0.11 5.63 18.33
N GLU A 59 0.87 4.72 18.36
CA GLU A 59 1.58 4.31 19.57
C GLU A 59 2.49 5.40 20.13
N GLY A 60 2.73 6.49 19.38
CA GLY A 60 3.62 7.58 19.76
C GLY A 60 5.11 7.23 19.66
N ALA A 61 5.46 6.15 18.94
CA ALA A 61 6.84 5.76 18.71
C ALA A 61 7.52 6.65 17.66
N ILE A 62 6.75 7.16 16.70
CA ILE A 62 7.21 8.08 15.65
C ILE A 62 6.18 9.19 15.41
N GLU A 63 6.58 10.27 14.75
CA GLU A 63 5.69 11.36 14.35
C GLU A 63 5.75 11.60 12.83
N LEU A 64 4.61 11.89 12.18
CA LEU A 64 4.59 12.04 10.72
C LEU A 64 5.51 13.18 10.21
N ASP A 65 5.65 14.23 10.99
CA ASP A 65 6.43 15.42 10.62
C ASP A 65 7.83 15.44 11.26
N GLU A 66 8.25 14.38 11.95
CA GLU A 66 9.62 14.30 12.46
C GLU A 66 10.63 14.01 11.33
N PRO A 67 11.89 14.46 11.48
CA PRO A 67 12.92 14.20 10.48
C PRO A 67 13.16 12.70 10.26
N ALA A 68 13.09 12.27 8.99
CA ALA A 68 13.42 10.91 8.58
C ALA A 68 13.92 10.87 7.13
N GLY A 69 15.00 10.11 6.90
CA GLY A 69 15.66 10.01 5.60
C GLY A 69 16.58 11.20 5.28
N PRO A 70 16.62 11.67 4.01
CA PRO A 70 17.48 12.79 3.62
C PRO A 70 17.25 14.09 4.42
N PRO A 71 18.23 15.00 4.48
CA PRO A 71 18.03 16.31 5.11
C PRO A 71 16.79 17.04 4.56
N GLY A 72 15.89 17.44 5.47
CA GLY A 72 14.62 18.11 5.14
C GLY A 72 13.44 17.17 4.85
N SER A 73 13.65 15.85 4.82
CA SER A 73 12.59 14.84 4.69
C SER A 73 12.03 14.46 6.07
N THR A 74 10.81 13.93 6.07
CA THR A 74 10.10 13.43 7.26
C THR A 74 9.51 12.05 6.99
N VAL A 75 8.97 11.40 8.03
CA VAL A 75 8.20 10.14 7.89
C VAL A 75 7.11 10.28 6.83
N ARG A 76 6.35 11.38 6.84
CA ARG A 76 5.32 11.71 5.84
C ARG A 76 5.88 11.74 4.43
N HIS A 77 7.08 12.29 4.22
CA HIS A 77 7.72 12.31 2.91
C HIS A 77 8.11 10.91 2.42
N LEU A 78 8.55 10.02 3.32
CA LEU A 78 8.87 8.63 2.99
C LEU A 78 7.61 7.87 2.56
N LEU A 79 6.55 7.94 3.37
CA LEU A 79 5.24 7.33 3.10
C LEU A 79 4.62 7.85 1.79
N ALA A 80 4.76 9.13 1.51
CA ALA A 80 4.15 9.79 0.35
C ALA A 80 5.03 9.76 -0.91
N HIS A 81 6.21 9.12 -0.89
CA HIS A 81 7.16 9.15 -2.02
C HIS A 81 7.57 10.56 -2.46
N THR A 82 7.82 11.44 -1.50
CA THR A 82 8.28 12.81 -1.72
C THR A 82 9.56 13.12 -0.96
N SER A 83 10.28 12.13 -0.44
CA SER A 83 11.56 12.33 0.27
C SER A 83 12.72 12.73 -0.63
N GLY A 84 12.57 12.59 -1.95
CA GLY A 84 13.63 12.84 -2.93
C GLY A 84 14.54 11.65 -3.21
N LEU A 85 14.37 10.52 -2.52
CA LEU A 85 15.14 9.30 -2.75
C LEU A 85 14.85 8.67 -4.12
N ALA A 86 15.87 8.07 -4.73
CA ALA A 86 15.76 7.29 -5.95
C ALA A 86 14.94 6.00 -5.74
N PHE A 87 14.66 5.29 -6.82
CA PHE A 87 13.80 4.10 -6.81
C PHE A 87 14.33 2.99 -5.88
N ASP A 88 15.53 2.47 -6.13
CA ASP A 88 16.14 1.35 -5.37
C ASP A 88 17.51 1.73 -4.75
N GLU A 89 17.86 3.02 -4.78
CA GLU A 89 19.14 3.51 -4.27
C GLU A 89 18.90 4.56 -3.19
N HIS A 90 19.71 4.54 -2.13
CA HIS A 90 19.70 5.55 -1.06
C HIS A 90 20.37 6.87 -1.52
N ARG A 91 20.14 7.23 -2.78
CA ARG A 91 20.65 8.45 -3.43
C ARG A 91 19.53 9.48 -3.54
N VAL A 92 19.81 10.70 -3.11
CA VAL A 92 18.90 11.84 -3.24
C VAL A 92 18.95 12.36 -4.68
N THR A 93 17.80 12.54 -5.31
CA THR A 93 17.66 12.96 -6.72
C THR A 93 16.78 14.19 -6.91
N ALA A 94 16.08 14.63 -5.85
CA ALA A 94 15.36 15.89 -5.79
C ALA A 94 15.28 16.37 -4.32
N PRO A 95 15.04 17.66 -4.06
CA PRO A 95 14.67 18.12 -2.73
C PRO A 95 13.34 17.49 -2.25
N PRO A 96 13.18 17.25 -0.94
CA PRO A 96 11.93 16.75 -0.37
C PRO A 96 10.73 17.65 -0.73
N GLY A 97 9.59 17.04 -1.07
CA GLY A 97 8.34 17.73 -1.40
C GLY A 97 8.20 18.21 -2.86
N GLU A 98 9.28 18.32 -3.63
CA GLU A 98 9.21 18.90 -4.99
C GLU A 98 8.63 17.96 -6.05
N ARG A 99 8.89 16.65 -5.94
CA ARG A 99 8.49 15.63 -6.93
C ARG A 99 7.96 14.39 -6.25
N ARG A 100 7.04 13.69 -6.94
CA ARG A 100 6.61 12.35 -6.56
C ARG A 100 7.56 11.32 -7.16
N LEU A 101 8.50 10.84 -6.36
CA LEU A 101 9.50 9.84 -6.76
C LEU A 101 9.20 8.53 -6.04
N TYR A 102 8.48 7.66 -6.74
CA TYR A 102 8.19 6.32 -6.23
C TYR A 102 9.50 5.60 -5.87
N SER A 103 9.60 5.15 -4.61
CA SER A 103 10.87 4.73 -4.01
C SER A 103 10.70 3.54 -3.08
N ASN A 104 11.39 2.44 -3.40
CA ASN A 104 11.62 1.32 -2.50
C ASN A 104 12.60 1.72 -1.40
N ALA A 105 13.68 2.42 -1.75
CA ALA A 105 14.65 2.95 -0.80
C ALA A 105 13.99 3.80 0.31
N GLY A 106 12.98 4.60 -0.02
CA GLY A 106 12.22 5.37 0.96
C GLY A 106 11.43 4.50 1.95
N PHE A 107 10.91 3.35 1.51
CA PHE A 107 10.23 2.40 2.40
C PHE A 107 11.21 1.59 3.24
N GLU A 108 12.41 1.30 2.72
CA GLU A 108 13.49 0.69 3.51
C GLU A 108 13.94 1.62 4.63
N VAL A 109 14.17 2.90 4.32
CA VAL A 109 14.47 3.94 5.32
C VAL A 109 13.33 4.08 6.35
N LEU A 110 12.07 4.00 5.91
CA LEU A 110 10.91 4.01 6.81
C LEU A 110 10.92 2.82 7.77
N GLY A 111 11.18 1.61 7.26
CA GLY A 111 11.27 0.40 8.06
C GLY A 111 12.39 0.47 9.10
N ASP A 112 13.58 0.94 8.69
CA ASP A 112 14.72 1.15 9.59
C ASP A 112 14.41 2.20 10.66
N HIS A 113 13.69 3.27 10.30
CA HIS A 113 13.28 4.34 11.23
C HIS A 113 12.33 3.81 12.31
N VAL A 114 11.29 3.05 11.91
CA VAL A 114 10.36 2.41 12.86
C VAL A 114 11.08 1.39 13.72
N ALA A 115 11.94 0.55 13.13
CA ALA A 115 12.67 -0.47 13.89
C ALA A 115 13.58 0.14 14.96
N LYS A 116 14.24 1.27 14.64
CA LYS A 116 15.05 2.00 15.58
C LYS A 116 14.22 2.64 16.70
N ALA A 117 13.07 3.22 16.36
CA ALA A 117 12.21 3.90 17.34
C ALA A 117 11.54 2.94 18.32
N THR A 118 11.19 1.74 17.85
CA THR A 118 10.48 0.71 18.64
C THR A 118 11.43 -0.30 19.29
N GLU A 119 12.70 -0.33 18.87
CA GLU A 119 13.67 -1.40 19.20
C GLU A 119 13.22 -2.81 18.77
N ILE A 120 12.31 -2.90 17.80
CA ILE A 120 11.77 -4.15 17.25
C ILE A 120 12.16 -4.25 15.76
N PRO A 121 12.70 -5.38 15.27
CA PRO A 121 12.94 -5.56 13.83
C PRO A 121 11.67 -5.29 13.02
N PHE A 122 11.75 -4.54 11.91
CA PHE A 122 10.54 -4.05 11.24
C PHE A 122 9.60 -5.17 10.75
N ALA A 123 10.13 -6.28 10.26
CA ALA A 123 9.33 -7.45 9.87
C ALA A 123 8.52 -8.01 11.05
N GLU A 124 9.16 -8.10 12.22
CA GLU A 124 8.52 -8.51 13.46
C GLU A 124 7.48 -7.49 13.92
N TYR A 125 7.77 -6.20 13.77
CA TYR A 125 6.82 -5.13 14.08
C TYR A 125 5.58 -5.21 13.18
N VAL A 126 5.73 -5.38 11.86
CA VAL A 126 4.59 -5.59 10.93
C VAL A 126 3.77 -6.81 11.35
N ARG A 127 4.44 -7.90 11.73
CA ARG A 127 3.79 -9.14 12.19
C ARG A 127 2.93 -8.89 13.43
N GLN A 128 3.48 -8.27 14.46
CA GLN A 128 2.80 -8.02 15.74
C GLN A 128 1.71 -6.92 15.63
N ALA A 129 2.01 -5.83 14.92
CA ALA A 129 1.14 -4.65 14.85
C ALA A 129 -0.03 -4.83 13.87
N VAL A 130 0.15 -5.62 12.81
CA VAL A 130 -0.83 -5.72 11.71
C VAL A 130 -1.25 -7.17 11.45
N LEU A 131 -0.31 -8.08 11.19
CA LEU A 131 -0.67 -9.40 10.67
C LEU A 131 -1.35 -10.28 11.71
N GLU A 132 -0.82 -10.37 12.93
CA GLU A 132 -1.42 -11.15 14.02
C GLU A 132 -2.80 -10.63 14.44
N PRO A 133 -3.01 -9.31 14.68
CA PRO A 133 -4.32 -8.79 15.06
C PRO A 133 -5.41 -8.99 13.99
N LEU A 134 -5.02 -9.02 12.70
CA LEU A 134 -5.94 -9.29 11.60
C LEU A 134 -6.12 -10.79 11.30
N GLY A 135 -5.31 -11.65 11.91
CA GLY A 135 -5.30 -13.09 11.63
C GLY A 135 -4.78 -13.42 10.23
N MET A 136 -3.84 -12.63 9.71
CA MET A 136 -3.19 -12.82 8.41
C MET A 136 -2.02 -13.80 8.55
N THR A 137 -2.32 -15.06 8.87
CA THR A 137 -1.32 -16.07 9.27
C THR A 137 -0.51 -16.64 8.11
N SER A 138 -0.85 -16.29 6.87
CA SER A 138 -0.15 -16.72 5.65
C SER A 138 0.54 -15.55 4.95
N THR A 139 0.75 -14.45 5.68
CA THR A 139 1.40 -13.22 5.20
C THR A 139 2.73 -13.01 5.91
N GLU A 140 3.74 -12.60 5.15
CA GLU A 140 5.08 -12.28 5.63
C GLU A 140 5.58 -11.02 4.91
N VAL A 141 6.33 -10.17 5.63
CA VAL A 141 7.03 -8.99 5.08
C VAL A 141 8.51 -9.09 5.47
N GLU A 142 9.12 -10.21 5.08
CA GLU A 142 10.54 -10.46 5.24
C GLU A 142 11.35 -9.71 4.16
N GLY A 143 12.57 -9.28 4.47
CA GLY A 143 13.40 -8.54 3.52
C GLY A 143 12.99 -7.08 3.35
N SER A 144 12.88 -6.59 2.11
CA SER A 144 12.53 -5.19 1.85
C SER A 144 11.03 -4.94 2.10
N PRO A 145 10.66 -4.00 3.00
CA PRO A 145 9.28 -3.64 3.27
C PRO A 145 8.59 -2.95 2.08
N ALA A 146 9.34 -2.70 1.01
CA ALA A 146 8.84 -2.11 -0.21
C ALA A 146 8.33 -3.15 -1.22
N LYS A 147 8.81 -4.40 -1.18
CA LYS A 147 8.64 -5.34 -2.31
C LYS A 147 8.67 -6.83 -2.00
N ASP A 148 9.21 -7.27 -0.87
CA ASP A 148 9.50 -8.70 -0.67
C ASP A 148 8.38 -9.47 0.06
N GLY A 149 7.24 -8.82 0.32
CA GLY A 149 6.11 -9.44 0.99
C GLY A 149 5.52 -10.60 0.22
N VAL A 150 4.99 -11.58 0.95
CA VAL A 150 4.25 -12.73 0.43
C VAL A 150 2.93 -12.81 1.17
N SER A 151 1.83 -13.06 0.47
CA SER A 151 0.49 -13.18 1.08
C SER A 151 -0.40 -14.10 0.26
N THR A 152 -1.60 -14.33 0.78
CA THR A 152 -2.70 -15.00 0.09
C THR A 152 -3.83 -14.00 -0.21
N VAL A 153 -4.77 -14.37 -1.08
CA VAL A 153 -5.98 -13.57 -1.28
C VAL A 153 -6.83 -13.58 -0.02
N GLY A 154 -6.89 -14.71 0.70
CA GLY A 154 -7.61 -14.82 1.97
C GLY A 154 -7.14 -13.81 3.02
N ASP A 155 -5.83 -13.58 3.13
CA ASP A 155 -5.27 -12.60 4.04
C ASP A 155 -5.47 -11.15 3.55
N LEU A 156 -5.27 -10.90 2.25
CA LEU A 156 -5.48 -9.56 1.68
C LEU A 156 -6.95 -9.10 1.76
N VAL A 157 -7.92 -10.03 1.75
CA VAL A 157 -9.34 -9.72 2.01
C VAL A 157 -9.52 -9.14 3.42
N ARG A 158 -8.81 -9.67 4.42
CA ARG A 158 -8.87 -9.17 5.81
C ARG A 158 -8.29 -7.77 5.89
N PHE A 159 -7.14 -7.55 5.24
CA PHE A 159 -6.50 -6.24 5.18
C PHE A 159 -7.36 -5.21 4.41
N ALA A 160 -7.96 -5.59 3.29
CA ALA A 160 -8.85 -4.71 2.53
C ALA A 160 -10.12 -4.34 3.31
N ALA A 161 -10.66 -5.26 4.14
CA ALA A 161 -11.75 -4.94 5.06
C ALA A 161 -11.30 -3.99 6.18
N GLU A 162 -10.12 -4.24 6.77
CA GLU A 162 -9.53 -3.39 7.82
C GLU A 162 -9.34 -1.95 7.34
N VAL A 163 -8.83 -1.75 6.13
CA VAL A 163 -8.59 -0.40 5.58
C VAL A 163 -9.91 0.33 5.25
N GLN A 164 -11.00 -0.40 5.01
CA GLN A 164 -12.33 0.17 4.80
C GLN A 164 -13.05 0.52 6.11
N ALA A 165 -12.89 -0.30 7.15
CA ALA A 165 -13.50 -0.13 8.46
C ALA A 165 -12.46 -0.45 9.55
N PRO A 166 -11.60 0.53 9.90
CA PRO A 166 -10.44 0.25 10.73
C PRO A 166 -10.82 -0.04 12.17
N ARG A 167 -10.10 -1.01 12.73
CA ARG A 167 -10.16 -1.50 14.11
C ARG A 167 -8.82 -1.37 14.81
N LEU A 168 -7.72 -1.36 14.05
CA LEU A 168 -6.35 -1.22 14.57
C LEU A 168 -5.93 0.25 14.71
N LEU A 169 -6.37 1.09 13.78
CA LEU A 169 -6.08 2.53 13.77
C LEU A 169 -7.35 3.35 14.02
N ASP A 170 -7.20 4.57 14.54
CA ASP A 170 -8.27 5.56 14.55
C ASP A 170 -8.76 5.80 13.10
N PRO A 171 -10.08 5.83 12.85
CA PRO A 171 -10.61 6.11 11.52
C PRO A 171 -10.10 7.41 10.89
N ARG A 172 -9.70 8.41 11.70
CA ARG A 172 -9.12 9.67 11.22
C ARG A 172 -7.73 9.48 10.63
N THR A 173 -6.90 8.61 11.22
CA THR A 173 -5.57 8.28 10.71
C THR A 173 -5.68 7.56 9.36
N VAL A 174 -6.62 6.62 9.23
CA VAL A 174 -6.88 5.95 7.95
C VAL A 174 -7.46 6.91 6.91
N ALA A 175 -8.33 7.84 7.32
CA ALA A 175 -8.84 8.90 6.44
C ALA A 175 -7.71 9.83 5.92
N GLU A 176 -6.74 10.17 6.77
CA GLU A 176 -5.55 10.92 6.36
C GLU A 176 -4.65 10.10 5.42
N ALA A 177 -4.49 8.80 5.71
CA ALA A 177 -3.69 7.89 4.88
C ALA A 177 -4.25 7.74 3.46
N MET A 178 -5.57 7.82 3.29
CA MET A 178 -6.23 7.82 1.97
C MET A 178 -6.40 9.23 1.35
N SER A 179 -5.85 10.27 1.97
CA SER A 179 -5.91 11.64 1.47
C SER A 179 -4.59 12.04 0.81
N VAL A 180 -4.67 12.83 -0.27
CA VAL A 180 -3.47 13.23 -1.03
C VAL A 180 -2.52 14.04 -0.16
N GLN A 181 -1.32 13.51 0.03
CA GLN A 181 -0.20 14.18 0.70
C GLN A 181 0.62 14.90 -0.36
N TYR A 182 1.04 16.14 -0.15
CA TYR A 182 1.77 16.95 -1.16
C TYR A 182 1.04 17.05 -2.51
N PRO A 183 -0.14 17.71 -2.57
CA PRO A 183 -0.94 17.82 -3.79
C PRO A 183 -0.21 18.59 -4.90
N GLY A 184 -0.49 18.23 -6.16
CA GLY A 184 0.10 18.89 -7.34
C GLY A 184 1.49 18.38 -7.74
N THR A 185 2.12 17.52 -6.93
CA THR A 185 3.39 16.89 -7.29
C THR A 185 3.24 15.98 -8.52
N LYS A 186 4.20 16.07 -9.42
CA LYS A 186 4.27 15.25 -10.65
C LYS A 186 5.26 14.11 -10.46
N GLY A 187 5.04 13.01 -11.17
CA GLY A 187 5.90 11.85 -11.04
C GLY A 187 5.61 10.79 -12.08
N VAL A 188 6.43 9.74 -12.08
CA VAL A 188 6.20 8.55 -12.89
C VAL A 188 5.47 7.52 -12.03
N LEU A 189 4.36 7.00 -12.54
CA LEU A 189 3.76 5.77 -12.03
C LEU A 189 4.42 4.60 -12.77
N PRO A 190 5.20 3.72 -12.12
CA PRO A 190 5.94 2.66 -12.80
C PRO A 190 5.04 1.82 -13.73
N GLY A 191 5.41 1.66 -15.00
CA GLY A 191 4.59 0.95 -16.00
C GLY A 191 3.45 1.76 -16.63
N TYR A 192 3.09 2.92 -16.08
CA TYR A 192 2.02 3.81 -16.58
C TYR A 192 2.51 5.20 -16.99
N GLY A 193 3.82 5.44 -16.94
CA GLY A 193 4.44 6.67 -17.42
C GLY A 193 4.21 7.88 -16.51
N HIS A 194 4.40 9.06 -17.07
CA HIS A 194 4.32 10.32 -16.31
C HIS A 194 2.87 10.70 -16.01
N GLN A 195 2.60 11.03 -14.75
CA GLN A 195 1.29 11.46 -14.25
C GLN A 195 1.38 12.90 -13.71
N ASN A 196 0.33 13.69 -13.95
CA ASN A 196 0.25 15.09 -13.55
C ASN A 196 -1.20 15.46 -13.14
N PRO A 197 -1.51 15.48 -11.83
CA PRO A 197 -0.64 15.10 -10.72
C PRO A 197 -0.42 13.57 -10.62
N ASN A 198 0.59 13.15 -9.85
CA ASN A 198 0.76 11.75 -9.44
C ASN A 198 0.40 11.61 -7.96
N ASP A 199 -0.91 11.54 -7.67
CA ASP A 199 -1.43 11.58 -6.31
C ASP A 199 -1.07 10.34 -5.48
N TRP A 200 -0.72 10.57 -4.21
CA TRP A 200 -0.38 9.53 -3.24
C TRP A 200 -0.78 9.97 -1.83
N GLY A 201 -1.25 9.02 -1.04
CA GLY A 201 -1.53 9.18 0.38
C GLY A 201 -0.34 8.80 1.25
N LEU A 202 -0.61 8.34 2.48
CA LEU A 202 0.41 7.79 3.38
C LEU A 202 0.61 6.31 3.04
N GLY A 203 1.46 6.04 2.05
CA GLY A 203 1.80 4.69 1.58
C GLY A 203 0.80 4.03 0.64
N PHE A 204 -0.38 4.63 0.45
CA PHE A 204 -1.36 4.21 -0.54
C PHE A 204 -1.31 5.09 -1.79
N GLU A 205 -1.24 4.46 -2.96
CA GLU A 205 -1.42 5.17 -4.22
C GLU A 205 -2.88 5.62 -4.35
N ILE A 206 -3.12 6.85 -4.82
CA ILE A 206 -4.48 7.37 -5.04
C ILE A 206 -4.69 7.57 -6.55
N ARG A 207 -5.73 6.96 -7.10
CA ARG A 207 -6.03 6.97 -8.54
C ARG A 207 -6.12 8.39 -9.09
N GLY A 208 -6.86 9.26 -8.41
CA GLY A 208 -7.09 10.63 -8.86
C GLY A 208 -7.58 10.68 -10.31
N VAL A 209 -6.86 11.46 -11.13
CA VAL A 209 -7.13 11.65 -12.57
C VAL A 209 -6.16 10.91 -13.49
N LYS A 210 -5.37 9.96 -12.95
CA LYS A 210 -4.31 9.29 -13.70
C LYS A 210 -4.85 8.55 -14.92
N SER A 211 -4.14 8.66 -16.04
CA SER A 211 -4.45 7.95 -17.28
C SER A 211 -3.20 7.84 -18.16
N PRO A 212 -2.82 6.63 -18.62
CA PRO A 212 -3.44 5.33 -18.33
C PRO A 212 -3.30 4.92 -16.86
N HIS A 213 -4.09 3.93 -16.40
CA HIS A 213 -4.06 3.44 -15.02
C HIS A 213 -4.37 1.93 -14.93
N TRP A 214 -3.95 1.28 -13.85
CA TRP A 214 -4.18 -0.16 -13.59
C TRP A 214 -5.58 -0.46 -13.07
N THR A 215 -6.22 0.50 -12.38
CA THR A 215 -7.62 0.38 -11.96
C THR A 215 -8.58 0.51 -13.14
N GLY A 216 -9.79 -0.03 -13.03
CA GLY A 216 -10.82 0.10 -14.07
C GLY A 216 -11.21 1.55 -14.39
N SER A 217 -11.69 1.79 -15.61
CA SER A 217 -12.13 3.12 -16.07
C SER A 217 -13.32 3.68 -15.28
N SER A 218 -14.14 2.81 -14.67
CA SER A 218 -15.26 3.17 -13.79
C SER A 218 -14.88 3.41 -12.33
N SER A 219 -13.62 3.17 -11.93
CA SER A 219 -13.17 3.40 -10.55
C SER A 219 -13.23 4.89 -10.22
N SER A 220 -13.67 5.24 -9.02
CA SER A 220 -13.78 6.63 -8.60
C SER A 220 -12.41 7.29 -8.48
N ALA A 221 -12.34 8.62 -8.56
CA ALA A 221 -11.09 9.35 -8.33
C ALA A 221 -10.52 9.13 -6.91
N ARG A 222 -11.35 8.67 -5.96
CA ARG A 222 -10.98 8.36 -4.58
C ARG A 222 -10.48 6.93 -4.40
N THR A 223 -10.46 6.09 -5.45
CA THR A 223 -9.87 4.76 -5.36
C THR A 223 -8.41 4.86 -4.93
N PHE A 224 -8.03 4.06 -3.95
CA PHE A 224 -6.65 4.00 -3.46
C PHE A 224 -6.20 2.56 -3.26
N GLY A 225 -4.89 2.33 -3.18
CA GLY A 225 -4.35 0.98 -3.02
C GLY A 225 -2.92 0.88 -3.53
N HIS A 226 -2.60 -0.25 -4.18
CA HIS A 226 -1.31 -0.47 -4.82
C HIS A 226 -1.36 -1.64 -5.81
N PHE A 227 -0.50 -1.61 -6.83
CA PHE A 227 -0.20 -2.77 -7.68
C PHE A 227 1.28 -3.15 -7.62
N GLY A 228 1.59 -4.41 -7.86
CA GLY A 228 2.94 -4.98 -7.81
C GLY A 228 3.36 -5.51 -9.18
N GLN A 229 4.66 -5.41 -9.49
CA GLN A 229 5.23 -5.95 -10.74
C GLN A 229 5.13 -7.48 -10.84
N ALA A 230 4.81 -8.18 -9.74
CA ALA A 230 4.51 -9.61 -9.73
C ALA A 230 3.12 -9.96 -10.32
N GLY A 231 2.35 -8.97 -10.81
CA GLY A 231 1.00 -9.18 -11.33
C GLY A 231 -0.09 -9.13 -10.26
N THR A 232 0.23 -8.58 -9.08
CA THR A 232 -0.67 -8.43 -7.93
C THR A 232 -1.24 -7.01 -7.87
N PHE A 233 -2.43 -6.85 -7.31
CA PHE A 233 -2.96 -5.54 -6.97
C PHE A 233 -3.99 -5.65 -5.85
N LEU A 234 -4.14 -4.56 -5.10
CA LEU A 234 -5.16 -4.35 -4.08
C LEU A 234 -5.64 -2.92 -4.21
N TRP A 235 -6.94 -2.70 -4.26
CA TRP A 235 -7.52 -1.36 -4.28
C TRP A 235 -8.81 -1.32 -3.47
N VAL A 236 -9.14 -0.15 -2.93
CA VAL A 236 -10.39 0.14 -2.25
C VAL A 236 -11.02 1.33 -2.93
N ASP A 237 -12.30 1.24 -3.28
CA ASP A 237 -13.10 2.36 -3.76
C ASP A 237 -14.09 2.80 -2.67
N PRO A 238 -13.81 3.89 -1.93
CA PRO A 238 -14.67 4.33 -0.84
C PRO A 238 -16.01 4.91 -1.33
N VAL A 239 -16.15 5.22 -2.62
CA VAL A 239 -17.44 5.68 -3.19
C VAL A 239 -18.36 4.49 -3.44
N VAL A 240 -17.80 3.35 -3.86
CA VAL A 240 -18.55 2.12 -4.12
C VAL A 240 -18.71 1.28 -2.85
N GLY A 241 -17.78 1.40 -1.89
CA GLY A 241 -17.77 0.64 -0.63
C GLY A 241 -17.31 -0.80 -0.82
N VAL A 242 -16.32 -1.01 -1.70
CA VAL A 242 -15.70 -2.31 -1.95
C VAL A 242 -14.19 -2.19 -2.09
N GLY A 243 -13.49 -3.28 -1.80
CA GLY A 243 -12.10 -3.54 -2.16
C GLY A 243 -11.88 -4.95 -2.66
#